data_AF-A0A8H5HXJ3-F1
#
_entry.id   AF-A0A8H5HXJ3-F1
#
_cell.length_a   1.000
_cell.length_b   1.000
_cell.length_c   1.000
_cell.angle_alpha   90.00
_cell.angle_beta   90.00
_cell.angle_gamma   90.00
#
_symmetry.space_group_name_H-M   'P 1'
#
loop_
_entity.id
_entity.type
_entity.pdbx_description
1 polymer ?
#
loop_
_entity_poly.entity_id
_entity_poly.type
_entity_poly.pdbx_seq_one_letter_code
_entity_poly.pdbx_strand_id
1 'polypeptide(L)'
;MEVSLRPAAGPCAIAGSLFTMGNATSKTARKLPKRAHPPSGSQRVAAREVKDQAIQDDAQDPDFMSNLSRLGVVNVDHNMKTVRPHEKARKMIERRIESEEQAASMHATRNHVQASTLTYLLDQRKSNISEQELASLTDKYGMDIEKLEGVSAHIASPSISGESVVRRVRNEDGEEEVAAMAIWVKR
;
A
#
# COMPACT_ATOMS: atom_id res chain seq x y z
N MET A 1 72.71 -24.11 -11.81
CA MET A 1 71.96 -25.25 -11.25
C MET A 1 70.70 -25.42 -12.07
N GLU A 2 70.72 -26.44 -12.92
CA GLU A 2 69.58 -27.25 -13.40
C GLU A 2 68.57 -27.47 -12.24
N VAL A 3 67.24 -27.54 -12.39
CA VAL A 3 66.45 -28.50 -13.17
C VAL A 3 64.98 -28.01 -13.23
N SER A 4 64.41 -28.00 -14.44
CA SER A 4 63.11 -28.55 -14.89
C SER A 4 61.92 -28.71 -13.91
N LEU A 5 60.71 -28.30 -14.34
CA LEU A 5 59.57 -29.18 -14.70
C LEU A 5 58.27 -28.37 -14.97
N ARG A 6 57.77 -28.44 -16.22
CA ARG A 6 56.33 -28.33 -16.58
C ARG A 6 55.62 -29.64 -16.10
N PRO A 7 54.26 -29.81 -15.99
CA PRO A 7 53.23 -29.28 -16.91
C PRO A 7 51.77 -29.07 -16.36
N ALA A 8 50.90 -28.59 -17.28
CA ALA A 8 49.49 -28.90 -17.55
C ALA A 8 48.45 -29.10 -16.41
N ALA A 9 47.33 -28.36 -16.49
CA ALA A 9 45.95 -28.87 -16.65
C ALA A 9 44.92 -27.73 -16.51
N GLY A 10 44.09 -27.49 -17.54
CA GLY A 10 42.76 -26.88 -17.34
C GLY A 10 41.77 -27.97 -16.91
N PRO A 11 40.46 -27.82 -17.17
CA PRO A 11 39.57 -26.66 -17.08
C PRO A 11 38.57 -26.86 -15.92
N CYS A 12 37.84 -25.84 -15.47
CA CYS A 12 36.61 -26.13 -14.71
C CYS A 12 35.55 -25.05 -14.92
N ALA A 13 34.46 -25.49 -15.53
CA ALA A 13 33.22 -24.78 -15.72
C ALA A 13 32.63 -24.39 -14.35
N ILE A 14 32.19 -23.14 -14.22
CA ILE A 14 31.34 -22.75 -13.09
C ILE A 14 29.91 -22.75 -13.60
N ALA A 15 29.22 -23.79 -13.15
CA ALA A 15 27.81 -24.05 -13.33
C ALA A 15 26.95 -22.86 -12.89
N GLY A 16 25.89 -22.64 -13.64
CA GLY A 16 24.77 -21.80 -13.21
C GLY A 16 24.21 -22.30 -11.88
N SER A 17 24.05 -21.39 -10.93
CA SER A 17 23.22 -21.60 -9.76
C SER A 17 22.11 -20.56 -9.79
N LEU A 18 20.96 -21.02 -10.24
CA LEU A 18 19.67 -20.36 -10.12
C LEU A 18 19.28 -20.38 -8.63
N PHE A 19 19.58 -19.31 -7.88
CA PHE A 19 19.04 -19.16 -6.53
C PHE A 19 17.67 -18.50 -6.61
N THR A 20 16.66 -19.33 -6.85
CA THR A 20 15.25 -19.01 -6.57
C THR A 20 15.07 -19.04 -5.06
N MET A 21 15.08 -17.89 -4.39
CA MET A 21 14.66 -17.80 -2.99
C MET A 21 13.13 -18.01 -2.91
N GLY A 22 12.72 -19.25 -2.68
CA GLY A 22 11.38 -19.58 -2.24
C GLY A 22 11.20 -19.15 -0.79
N ASN A 23 10.36 -18.13 -0.57
CA ASN A 23 9.89 -17.76 0.77
C ASN A 23 8.97 -18.87 1.32
N ALA A 24 9.55 -19.79 2.09
CA ALA A 24 8.81 -20.75 2.90
C ALA A 24 8.22 -20.04 4.12
N THR A 25 7.02 -19.47 3.99
CA THR A 25 6.26 -18.98 5.14
C THR A 25 5.64 -20.18 5.85
N SER A 26 6.16 -20.52 7.03
CA SER A 26 5.63 -21.52 7.95
C SER A 26 4.12 -21.32 8.20
N LYS A 27 3.29 -22.23 7.67
CA LYS A 27 1.86 -22.30 8.02
C LYS A 27 1.71 -22.97 9.39
N THR A 28 1.97 -22.24 10.47
CA THR A 28 1.41 -22.59 11.78
C THR A 28 -0.09 -22.29 11.75
N ALA A 29 -0.89 -23.33 11.56
CA ALA A 29 -2.34 -23.29 11.69
C ALA A 29 -2.69 -22.85 13.12
N ARG A 30 -3.06 -21.58 13.30
CA ARG A 30 -3.58 -21.08 14.57
C ARG A 30 -4.90 -21.81 14.83
N LYS A 31 -4.92 -22.70 15.83
CA LYS A 31 -6.16 -23.29 16.31
C LYS A 31 -7.03 -22.18 16.88
N LEU A 32 -8.15 -21.91 16.22
CA LEU A 32 -9.21 -21.04 16.71
C LEU A 32 -9.72 -21.62 18.05
N PRO A 33 -9.88 -20.82 19.12
CA PRO A 33 -10.49 -21.32 20.35
C PRO A 33 -11.89 -21.86 20.04
N LYS A 34 -12.10 -23.15 20.29
CA LYS A 34 -13.38 -23.82 20.12
C LYS A 34 -14.34 -23.23 21.14
N ARG A 35 -15.29 -22.40 20.68
CA ARG A 35 -16.39 -21.86 21.49
C ARG A 35 -17.08 -23.02 22.20
N ALA A 36 -17.19 -22.96 23.53
CA ALA A 36 -18.03 -23.87 24.27
C ALA A 36 -19.45 -23.77 23.69
N HIS A 37 -19.97 -24.91 23.21
CA HIS A 37 -21.33 -24.99 22.71
C HIS A 37 -22.27 -24.63 23.87
N PRO A 38 -23.21 -23.68 23.70
CA PRO A 38 -24.26 -23.49 24.69
C PRO A 38 -25.04 -24.82 24.82
N PRO A 39 -25.60 -25.15 26.00
CA PRO A 39 -26.41 -26.35 26.16
C PRO A 39 -27.48 -26.37 25.08
N SER A 40 -27.46 -27.46 24.31
CA SER A 40 -28.39 -27.76 23.23
C SER A 40 -29.81 -27.88 23.80
N GLY A 41 -30.52 -26.75 23.85
CA GLY A 41 -31.93 -26.69 24.26
C GLY A 41 -32.79 -25.76 23.40
N SER A 42 -32.25 -25.22 22.30
CA SER A 42 -33.04 -24.48 21.32
C SER A 42 -32.84 -25.14 19.97
N GLN A 43 -33.78 -26.01 19.61
CA GLN A 43 -33.96 -26.49 18.26
C GLN A 43 -34.18 -25.25 17.40
N ARG A 44 -33.13 -24.81 16.69
CA ARG A 44 -33.26 -23.74 15.70
C ARG A 44 -34.20 -24.26 14.63
N VAL A 45 -35.46 -23.87 14.71
CA VAL A 45 -36.42 -24.06 13.62
C VAL A 45 -35.88 -23.22 12.47
N ALA A 46 -35.29 -23.88 11.48
CA ALA A 46 -34.90 -23.23 10.25
C ALA A 46 -36.18 -22.70 9.61
N ALA A 47 -36.24 -21.40 9.33
CA ALA A 47 -37.34 -20.81 8.57
C ALA A 47 -37.42 -21.56 7.24
N ARG A 48 -38.53 -22.26 7.02
CA ARG A 48 -38.86 -22.92 5.76
C ARG A 48 -39.76 -22.02 4.94
N GLU A 49 -39.50 -21.93 3.64
CA GLU A 49 -40.30 -21.13 2.71
C GLU A 49 -41.70 -21.75 2.47
N VAL A 50 -41.86 -23.05 2.74
CA VAL A 50 -43.13 -23.78 2.60
C VAL A 50 -43.85 -23.81 3.94
N LYS A 51 -45.12 -23.42 3.94
CA LYS A 51 -45.99 -23.49 5.12
C LYS A 51 -46.36 -24.95 5.40
N ASP A 52 -45.68 -25.55 6.35
CA ASP A 52 -46.03 -26.88 6.89
C ASP A 52 -47.40 -26.81 7.60
N GLN A 53 -48.13 -27.93 7.70
CA GLN A 53 -49.48 -27.98 8.30
C GLN A 53 -49.53 -27.38 9.70
N ALA A 54 -48.50 -27.63 10.52
CA ALA A 54 -48.38 -27.05 11.86
C ALA A 54 -48.34 -25.51 11.84
N ILE A 55 -47.80 -24.88 10.79
CA ILE A 55 -47.80 -23.42 10.62
C ILE A 55 -49.21 -22.92 10.27
N GLN A 56 -50.00 -23.71 9.53
CA GLN A 56 -51.38 -23.34 9.20
C GLN A 56 -52.30 -23.44 10.42
N ASP A 57 -52.13 -24.48 11.22
CA ASP A 57 -52.91 -24.70 12.44
C ASP A 57 -52.59 -23.61 13.49
N ASP A 58 -51.31 -23.28 13.68
CA ASP A 58 -50.88 -22.18 14.57
C ASP A 58 -51.36 -20.80 14.07
N ALA A 59 -51.41 -20.58 12.75
CA ALA A 59 -51.93 -19.35 12.17
C ALA A 59 -53.46 -19.19 12.33
N GLN A 60 -54.19 -20.27 12.63
CA GLN A 60 -55.62 -20.26 12.92
C GLN A 60 -55.93 -20.30 14.42
N ASP A 61 -54.93 -20.21 15.29
CA ASP A 61 -55.13 -20.26 16.74
C ASP A 61 -55.86 -18.97 17.22
N PRO A 62 -57.09 -19.09 17.76
CA PRO A 62 -57.83 -17.95 18.30
C PRO A 62 -57.14 -17.32 19.52
N ASP A 63 -56.29 -18.08 20.21
CA ASP A 63 -55.59 -17.64 21.43
C ASP A 63 -54.18 -17.10 21.14
N PHE A 64 -53.75 -17.08 19.88
CA PHE A 64 -52.42 -16.63 19.46
C PHE A 64 -52.06 -15.24 20.01
N MET A 65 -52.99 -14.28 19.93
CA MET A 65 -52.80 -12.92 20.44
C MET A 65 -52.64 -12.86 21.96
N SER A 66 -53.33 -13.76 22.68
CA SER A 66 -53.20 -13.86 24.14
C SER A 66 -51.81 -14.39 24.53
N ASN A 67 -51.30 -15.38 23.80
CA ASN A 67 -49.98 -15.96 24.02
C ASN A 67 -48.85 -14.95 23.74
N LEU A 68 -48.96 -14.16 22.67
CA LEU A 68 -48.00 -13.08 22.38
C LEU A 68 -48.00 -11.99 23.46
N SER A 69 -49.18 -11.59 23.95
CA SER A 69 -49.29 -10.58 25.01
C SER A 69 -48.67 -11.06 26.33
N ARG A 70 -48.75 -12.37 26.61
CA ARG A 70 -48.17 -13.00 27.80
C ARG A 70 -46.64 -13.12 27.74
N LEU A 71 -46.07 -13.31 26.55
CA LEU A 71 -44.63 -13.44 26.36
C LEU A 71 -43.88 -12.10 26.48
N GLY A 72 -44.57 -10.98 26.26
CA GLY A 72 -44.00 -9.63 26.40
C GLY A 72 -42.89 -9.33 25.39
N VAL A 73 -42.32 -8.12 25.48
CA VAL A 73 -41.17 -7.77 24.64
C VAL A 73 -39.94 -8.58 25.05
N VAL A 74 -39.32 -9.24 24.08
CA VAL A 74 -38.08 -10.00 24.31
C VAL A 74 -36.94 -9.02 24.59
N ASN A 75 -36.43 -9.02 25.82
CA ASN A 75 -35.21 -8.29 26.17
C ASN A 75 -34.01 -8.98 25.54
N VAL A 76 -33.47 -8.37 24.48
CA VAL A 76 -32.18 -8.74 23.94
C VAL A 76 -31.12 -7.97 24.72
N ASP A 77 -30.32 -8.68 25.53
CA ASP A 77 -29.13 -8.11 26.14
C ASP A 77 -28.18 -7.68 25.03
N HIS A 78 -28.14 -6.38 24.74
CA HIS A 78 -27.21 -5.78 23.80
C HIS A 78 -25.82 -5.74 24.44
N ASN A 79 -25.19 -6.90 24.62
CA ASN A 79 -23.77 -7.03 24.93
C ASN A 79 -22.93 -6.72 23.68
N MET A 80 -23.21 -5.58 23.03
CA MET A 80 -22.41 -5.07 21.93
C MET A 80 -21.06 -4.65 22.49
N LYS A 81 -20.12 -5.59 22.50
CA LYS A 81 -18.70 -5.28 22.69
C LYS A 81 -18.32 -4.38 21.52
N THR A 82 -18.06 -3.10 21.78
CA THR A 82 -17.50 -2.18 20.79
C THR A 82 -16.17 -2.76 20.32
N VAL A 83 -16.20 -3.46 19.20
CA VAL A 83 -14.99 -3.99 18.56
C VAL A 83 -14.26 -2.77 18.04
N ARG A 84 -13.32 -2.25 18.83
CA ARG A 84 -12.42 -1.20 18.37
C ARG A 84 -11.61 -1.81 17.22
N PRO A 85 -11.73 -1.30 15.99
CA PRO A 85 -10.90 -1.79 14.91
C PRO A 85 -9.44 -1.59 15.29
N HIS A 86 -8.62 -2.60 15.01
CA HIS A 86 -7.17 -2.54 15.17
C HIS A 86 -6.64 -1.27 14.50
N GLU A 87 -5.62 -0.62 15.06
CA GLU A 87 -5.16 0.72 14.63
C GLU A 87 -4.94 0.84 13.12
N LYS A 88 -4.41 -0.21 12.49
CA LYS A 88 -4.24 -0.29 11.03
C LYS A 88 -5.54 -0.12 10.25
N ALA A 89 -6.63 -0.72 10.72
CA ALA A 89 -7.95 -0.59 10.09
C ALA A 89 -8.53 0.81 10.28
N ARG A 90 -8.31 1.44 11.45
CA ARG A 90 -8.68 2.85 11.69
C ARG A 90 -7.98 3.79 10.72
N LYS A 91 -6.66 3.66 10.60
CA LYS A 91 -5.86 4.44 9.64
C LYS A 91 -6.30 4.24 8.19
N MET A 92 -6.71 3.02 7.82
CA MET A 92 -7.22 2.76 6.48
C MET A 92 -8.55 3.48 6.23
N ILE A 93 -9.46 3.46 7.21
CA ILE A 93 -10.75 4.13 7.13
C ILE A 93 -10.55 5.65 7.07
N GLU A 94 -9.71 6.20 7.96
CA GLU A 94 -9.36 7.63 7.99
C GLU A 94 -8.80 8.10 6.64
N ARG A 95 -7.80 7.39 6.09
CA ARG A 95 -7.25 7.73 4.77
C ARG A 95 -8.27 7.67 3.64
N ARG A 96 -9.22 6.74 3.73
CA ARG A 96 -10.29 6.65 2.72
C ARG A 96 -11.22 7.85 2.80
N ILE A 97 -11.60 8.27 4.01
CA ILE A 97 -12.43 9.47 4.23
C ILE A 97 -11.70 10.71 3.71
N GLU A 98 -10.42 10.89 4.09
CA GLU A 98 -9.59 11.99 3.60
C GLU A 98 -9.51 12.00 2.07
N SER A 99 -9.36 10.83 1.44
CA SER A 99 -9.32 10.71 -0.02
C SER A 99 -10.68 11.02 -0.68
N GLU A 100 -11.79 10.64 -0.06
CA GLU A 100 -13.14 10.92 -0.56
C GLU A 100 -13.44 12.43 -0.45
N GLU A 101 -13.04 13.07 0.65
CA GLU A 101 -13.14 14.53 0.83
C GLU A 101 -12.26 15.29 -0.16
N GLN A 102 -11.02 14.85 -0.37
CA GLN A 102 -10.11 15.44 -1.36
C GLN A 102 -10.63 15.26 -2.79
N ALA A 103 -11.19 14.10 -3.13
CA ALA A 103 -11.79 13.85 -4.43
C ALA A 103 -13.07 14.65 -4.67
N ALA A 104 -13.84 14.90 -3.60
CA ALA A 104 -15.00 15.78 -3.66
C ALA A 104 -14.62 17.27 -3.78
N SER A 105 -13.42 17.64 -3.34
CA SER A 105 -12.92 19.01 -3.46
C SER A 105 -12.51 19.34 -4.90
N MET A 106 -12.99 20.47 -5.42
CA MET A 106 -12.60 20.98 -6.74
C MET A 106 -11.25 21.75 -6.70
N HIS A 107 -10.60 21.82 -5.55
CA HIS A 107 -9.37 22.58 -5.35
C HIS A 107 -8.15 21.67 -5.45
N ALA A 108 -7.07 22.19 -6.04
CA ALA A 108 -5.79 21.50 -6.03
C ALA A 108 -5.35 21.26 -4.59
N THR A 109 -5.10 20.01 -4.21
CA THR A 109 -4.63 19.66 -2.88
C THR A 109 -3.22 20.22 -2.67
N ARG A 110 -3.06 21.08 -1.65
CA ARG A 110 -1.76 21.66 -1.31
C ARG A 110 -0.77 20.53 -0.99
N ASN A 111 0.48 20.69 -1.42
CA ASN A 111 1.54 19.67 -1.30
C ASN A 111 1.33 18.37 -2.09
N HIS A 112 0.39 18.34 -3.04
CA HIS A 112 0.25 17.25 -4.01
C HIS A 112 0.55 17.77 -5.41
N VAL A 113 1.80 17.60 -5.84
CA VAL A 113 2.25 17.99 -7.18
C VAL A 113 2.59 16.77 -8.02
N GLN A 114 2.56 16.92 -9.34
CA GLN A 114 3.04 15.90 -10.25
C GLN A 114 4.54 15.67 -10.05
N ALA A 115 5.00 14.43 -10.30
CA ALA A 115 6.40 14.07 -10.15
C ALA A 115 7.33 14.93 -11.03
N SER A 116 6.88 15.31 -12.24
CA SER A 116 7.59 16.23 -13.14
C SER A 116 7.82 17.60 -12.50
N THR A 117 6.79 18.18 -11.89
CA THR A 117 6.87 19.46 -11.17
C THR A 117 7.79 19.37 -9.96
N LEU A 118 7.72 18.26 -9.21
CA LEU A 118 8.61 18.05 -8.06
C LEU A 118 10.08 17.99 -8.50
N THR A 119 10.40 17.25 -9.55
CA THR A 119 11.76 17.19 -10.11
C THR A 119 12.25 18.56 -10.52
N TYR A 120 11.41 19.33 -11.22
CA TYR A 120 11.72 20.70 -11.60
C TYR A 120 12.02 21.58 -10.37
N LEU A 121 11.16 21.57 -9.34
CA LEU A 121 11.37 22.34 -8.11
C LEU A 121 12.66 21.94 -7.37
N LEU A 122 12.97 20.64 -7.32
CA LEU A 122 14.19 20.14 -6.69
C LEU A 122 15.43 20.57 -7.49
N ASP A 123 15.38 20.54 -8.82
CA ASP A 123 16.48 21.00 -9.67
C ASP A 123 16.68 22.52 -9.57
N GLN A 124 15.60 23.31 -9.54
CA GLN A 124 15.64 24.75 -9.29
C GLN A 124 16.28 25.07 -7.92
N ARG A 125 15.99 24.27 -6.88
CA ARG A 125 16.65 24.40 -5.58
C ARG A 125 18.13 23.99 -5.61
N LYS A 126 18.53 23.04 -6.46
CA LYS A 126 19.95 22.68 -6.64
C LYS A 126 20.73 23.77 -7.37
N SER A 127 20.11 24.54 -8.26
CA SER A 127 20.75 25.62 -9.00
C SER A 127 21.01 26.90 -8.18
N ASN A 128 20.98 26.83 -6.84
CA ASN A 128 21.25 27.94 -5.92
C ASN A 128 20.37 29.18 -6.11
N ILE A 129 19.07 28.96 -6.38
CA ILE A 129 18.07 30.04 -6.40
C ILE A 129 17.92 30.63 -4.99
N SER A 130 17.71 31.95 -4.92
CA SER A 130 17.45 32.66 -3.66
C SER A 130 16.24 32.05 -2.93
N GLU A 131 16.31 31.92 -1.62
CA GLU A 131 15.22 31.33 -0.81
C GLU A 131 13.87 32.03 -1.04
N GLN A 132 13.89 33.35 -1.27
CA GLN A 132 12.71 34.14 -1.58
C GLN A 132 12.11 33.83 -2.95
N GLU A 133 12.96 33.58 -3.94
CA GLU A 133 12.53 33.19 -5.27
C GLU A 133 11.95 31.77 -5.25
N LEU A 134 12.59 30.87 -4.48
CA LEU A 134 12.08 29.52 -4.25
C LEU A 134 10.71 29.54 -3.57
N ALA A 135 10.51 30.39 -2.56
CA ALA A 135 9.22 30.58 -1.89
C ALA A 135 8.12 30.98 -2.90
N SER A 136 8.42 31.96 -3.76
CA SER A 136 7.48 32.42 -4.78
C SER A 136 7.17 31.32 -5.82
N LEU A 137 8.13 30.45 -6.10
CA LEU A 137 7.97 29.33 -7.03
C LEU A 137 7.12 28.23 -6.39
N THR A 138 7.40 27.86 -5.15
CA THR A 138 6.64 26.84 -4.42
C THR A 138 5.19 27.25 -4.22
N ASP A 139 4.92 28.53 -3.94
CA ASP A 139 3.55 29.05 -3.81
C ASP A 139 2.76 28.96 -5.13
N LYS A 140 3.40 29.23 -6.28
CA LYS A 140 2.76 29.09 -7.60
C LYS A 140 2.32 27.66 -7.89
N TYR A 141 3.07 26.67 -7.41
CA TYR A 141 2.75 25.26 -7.58
C TYR A 141 1.98 24.67 -6.38
N GLY A 142 1.60 25.48 -5.39
CA GLY A 142 0.84 25.04 -4.23
C GLY A 142 1.61 24.10 -3.29
N MET A 143 2.91 24.34 -3.09
CA MET A 143 3.79 23.55 -2.22
C MET A 143 4.35 24.42 -1.09
N ASP A 144 4.49 23.84 0.10
CA ASP A 144 5.15 24.47 1.24
C ASP A 144 6.65 24.25 1.19
N ILE A 145 7.41 25.30 1.51
CA ILE A 145 8.89 25.30 1.49
C ILE A 145 9.41 24.21 2.44
N GLU A 146 8.88 24.14 3.66
CA GLU A 146 9.29 23.16 4.67
C GLU A 146 9.16 21.70 4.16
N LYS A 147 8.12 21.41 3.38
CA LYS A 147 7.91 20.08 2.80
C LYS A 147 8.90 19.82 1.68
N LEU A 148 9.16 20.81 0.82
CA LEU A 148 10.17 20.70 -0.22
C LEU A 148 11.56 20.46 0.38
N GLU A 149 11.88 21.13 1.49
CA GLU A 149 13.12 20.92 2.22
C GLU A 149 13.22 19.52 2.83
N GLY A 150 12.17 19.04 3.47
CA GLY A 150 12.12 17.67 3.97
C GLY A 150 12.33 16.63 2.87
N VAL A 151 11.68 16.82 1.71
CA VAL A 151 11.82 15.91 0.56
C VAL A 151 13.23 15.96 0.00
N SER A 152 13.81 17.15 -0.14
CA SER A 152 15.14 17.33 -0.68
C SER A 152 16.27 16.74 0.18
N ALA A 153 16.04 16.58 1.49
CA ALA A 153 16.97 15.91 2.39
C ALA A 153 17.07 14.40 2.10
N HIS A 154 15.99 13.82 1.57
CA HIS A 154 15.89 12.39 1.29
C HIS A 154 16.10 12.06 -0.18
N ILE A 155 15.77 12.99 -1.08
CA ILE A 155 15.85 12.82 -2.52
C ILE A 155 16.96 13.71 -3.07
N ALA A 156 18.15 13.13 -3.20
CA ALA A 156 19.13 13.65 -4.14
C ALA A 156 18.67 13.26 -5.55
N SER A 157 18.61 14.21 -6.48
CA SER A 157 18.49 13.87 -7.91
C SER A 157 19.91 13.92 -8.52
N PRO A 158 20.29 12.98 -9.39
CA PRO A 158 21.61 12.95 -10.00
C PRO A 158 21.83 14.20 -10.86
N SER A 159 23.05 14.75 -10.83
CA SER A 159 23.45 15.88 -11.68
C SER A 159 24.35 15.36 -12.81
N ILE A 160 24.27 15.95 -13.99
CA ILE A 160 25.14 15.59 -15.13
C ILE A 160 26.43 16.39 -15.01
N SER A 161 27.59 15.72 -15.11
CA SER A 161 28.87 16.43 -15.23
C SER A 161 29.02 17.03 -16.62
N GLY A 162 29.28 18.33 -16.71
CA GLY A 162 29.55 19.00 -17.98
C GLY A 162 30.81 18.51 -18.69
N GLU A 163 31.73 17.88 -17.98
CA GLU A 163 32.99 17.35 -18.52
C GLU A 163 32.85 15.96 -19.19
N SER A 164 31.74 15.24 -18.99
CA SER A 164 31.62 13.83 -19.42
C SER A 164 30.50 13.57 -20.43
N VAL A 165 30.04 14.59 -21.14
CA VAL A 165 29.11 14.41 -22.26
C VAL A 165 29.86 13.77 -23.42
N VAL A 166 29.76 12.46 -23.54
CA VAL A 166 30.30 11.71 -24.69
C VAL A 166 29.17 11.58 -25.70
N ARG A 167 29.15 12.50 -26.68
CA ARG A 167 28.34 12.32 -27.89
C ARG A 167 28.94 11.14 -28.67
N ARG A 168 28.25 10.00 -28.70
CA ARG A 168 28.61 8.89 -29.57
C ARG A 168 27.61 8.85 -30.71
N VAL A 169 28.05 9.25 -31.89
CA VAL A 169 27.29 8.97 -33.11
C VAL A 169 27.36 7.46 -33.32
N ARG A 170 26.22 6.77 -33.26
CA ARG A 170 26.16 5.34 -33.51
C ARG A 170 25.34 5.10 -34.77
N ASN A 171 26.08 4.75 -35.83
CA ASN A 171 25.65 4.13 -37.09
C ASN A 171 25.11 5.04 -38.20
N GLU A 172 25.11 4.47 -39.40
CA GLU A 172 24.92 5.06 -40.74
C GLU A 172 23.55 5.72 -40.99
N ASP A 173 22.61 5.64 -40.03
CA ASP A 173 21.25 6.20 -40.10
C ASP A 173 21.10 7.60 -39.47
N GLY A 174 22.18 8.18 -38.94
CA GLY A 174 22.18 9.58 -38.46
C GLY A 174 21.55 9.82 -37.09
N GLU A 175 21.30 8.78 -36.30
CA GLU A 175 20.82 8.92 -34.92
C GLU A 175 21.98 9.23 -33.96
N GLU A 176 21.91 10.38 -33.29
CA GLU A 176 22.90 10.78 -32.28
C GLU A 176 22.57 10.17 -30.91
N GLU A 177 23.45 9.31 -30.39
CA GLU A 177 23.34 8.78 -29.03
C GLU A 177 24.17 9.67 -28.08
N VAL A 178 23.49 10.47 -27.25
CA VAL A 178 24.13 11.31 -26.24
C VAL A 178 24.18 10.55 -24.92
N ALA A 179 25.37 10.07 -24.56
CA ALA A 179 25.64 9.47 -23.26
C ALA A 179 26.37 10.48 -22.35
N ALA A 180 25.85 10.73 -21.15
CA ALA A 180 26.50 11.57 -20.16
C ALA A 180 26.63 10.84 -18.83
N MET A 181 27.75 11.03 -18.11
CA MET A 181 27.88 10.40 -16.79
C MET A 181 27.10 11.20 -15.75
N ALA A 182 26.18 10.51 -15.09
CA ALA A 182 25.50 11.01 -13.90
C ALA A 182 26.45 11.00 -12.70
N ILE A 183 26.54 12.13 -12.00
CA ILE A 183 27.28 12.31 -10.75
C ILE A 183 26.29 12.61 -9.62
N TRP A 184 26.50 11.96 -8.48
CA TRP A 184 25.79 12.27 -7.24
C TRP A 184 26.58 13.31 -6.46
N VAL A 185 26.16 14.57 -6.55
CA VAL A 185 26.76 15.64 -5.74
C VAL A 185 26.19 15.51 -4.32
N LYS A 186 27.05 15.16 -3.36
CA LYS A 186 26.70 15.25 -1.94
C LYS A 186 26.60 16.72 -1.54
N ARG A 187 25.51 17.05 -0.84
CA ARG A 187 25.35 18.31 -0.13
C ARG A 187 25.99 18.22 1.25
#